data_AF-A0A9D8PLY7-F1
#
_entry.id   AF-A0A9D8PLY7-F1
#
_cell.length_a   1.000
_cell.length_b   1.000
_cell.length_c   1.000
_cell.angle_alpha   90.00
_cell.angle_beta   90.00
_cell.angle_gamma   90.00
#
_symmetry.space_group_name_H-M   'P 1'
#
loop_
_entity.id
_entity.type
_entity.pdbx_description
1 polymer ?
#
loop_
_entity_poly.entity_id
_entity_poly.type
_entity_poly.pdbx_seq_one_letter_code
_entity_poly.pdbx_strand_id
1 'polypeptide(L)' 'MTAATAYIAVIRQDGPWWIGWVEEIPGVNAQEQSREALLDSLREVLREALEFNRQDALDAAGPGAEELALNL' A
#
# COMPACT_ATOMS: atom_id res chain seq x y z
N MET A 1 -2.04 -21.55 -6.08
CA MET A 1 -1.31 -20.29 -5.82
C MET A 1 -2.28 -19.19 -6.18
N THR A 2 -2.90 -18.56 -5.19
CA THR A 2 -3.69 -17.34 -5.43
C THR A 2 -2.75 -16.34 -6.07
N ALA A 3 -3.18 -15.69 -7.16
CA ALA A 3 -2.40 -14.63 -7.77
C ALA A 3 -2.16 -13.58 -6.68
N ALA A 4 -0.91 -13.44 -6.23
CA ALA A 4 -0.56 -12.38 -5.31
C ALA A 4 -0.86 -11.08 -6.05
N THR A 5 -1.83 -10.31 -5.56
CA THR A 5 -2.06 -8.95 -6.02
C THR A 5 -0.74 -8.20 -5.81
N ALA A 6 0.00 -8.01 -6.89
CA ALA A 6 1.25 -7.28 -6.85
C ALA A 6 0.90 -5.80 -6.87
N TYR A 7 1.37 -5.06 -5.88
CA TYR A 7 1.29 -3.60 -5.85
C TYR A 7 2.49 -3.01 -6.57
N ILE A 8 2.27 -1.94 -7.34
CA ILE A 8 3.29 -1.32 -8.17
C ILE A 8 3.81 -0.06 -7.48
N ALA A 9 5.10 -0.05 -7.15
CA ALA A 9 5.78 1.14 -6.69
C ALA A 9 6.30 1.95 -7.89
N VAL A 10 5.82 3.19 -8.04
CA VAL A 10 6.39 4.18 -8.95
C VAL A 10 7.40 5.01 -8.17
N ILE A 11 8.66 5.01 -8.59
CA ILE A 11 9.74 5.68 -7.85
C ILE A 11 10.55 6.62 -8.74
N ARG A 12 11.09 7.68 -8.14
CA ARG A 12 11.97 8.65 -8.81
C ARG A 12 13.06 9.09 -7.83
N GLN A 13 14.28 9.28 -8.34
CA GLN A 13 15.34 9.96 -7.60
C GLN A 13 15.30 11.47 -7.89
N ASP A 14 15.31 12.29 -6.85
CA ASP A 14 15.36 13.75 -6.91
C ASP A 14 16.49 14.27 -6.00
N GLY A 15 17.62 14.63 -6.62
CA GLY A 15 18.85 14.97 -5.93
C GLY A 15 19.33 13.82 -5.02
N PRO A 16 19.53 14.05 -3.71
CA PRO A 16 19.95 13.00 -2.78
C PRO A 16 18.80 12.11 -2.30
N TRP A 17 17.56 12.36 -2.72
CA TRP A 17 16.37 11.68 -2.20
C TRP A 17 15.77 10.72 -3.22
N TRP A 18 15.22 9.63 -2.73
CA TRP A 18 14.32 8.74 -3.44
C TRP A 18 12.90 9.01 -2.98
N ILE A 19 11.98 9.22 -3.91
CA ILE A 19 10.56 9.47 -3.64
C ILE A 19 9.76 8.39 -4.35
N GLY A 20 8.75 7.84 -3.69
CA GLY A 20 7.92 6.79 -4.27
C GLY A 20 6.47 6.85 -3.87
N TRP A 21 5.64 6.24 -4.71
CA TRP A 21 4.19 6.14 -4.58
C TRP A 21 3.76 4.70 -4.89
N VAL A 22 2.69 4.22 -4.25
CA VAL A 22 2.00 2.98 -4.67
C VAL A 22 0.90 3.35 -5.66
N GLU A 23 0.96 2.82 -6.87
CA GLU A 23 0.07 3.17 -7.98
C GLU A 23 -1.40 2.93 -7.65
N GLU A 24 -1.69 1.80 -6.99
CA GLU A 24 -3.06 1.36 -6.73
C GLU A 24 -3.71 2.07 -5.54
N ILE A 25 -2.92 2.67 -4.63
CA ILE A 25 -3.42 3.23 -3.37
C ILE A 25 -3.03 4.72 -3.27
N PRO A 26 -3.94 5.64 -3.64
CA PRO A 26 -3.72 7.07 -3.50
C PRO A 26 -3.33 7.47 -2.08
N GLY A 27 -2.32 8.33 -1.96
CA GLY A 27 -1.83 8.82 -0.67
C GLY A 27 -0.76 7.95 -0.02
N VAL A 28 -0.55 6.71 -0.47
CA VAL A 28 0.57 5.87 0.02
C VAL A 28 1.85 6.27 -0.70
N ASN A 29 2.73 6.94 0.02
CA ASN A 29 4.02 7.42 -0.47
C ASN A 29 5.06 7.43 0.64
N ALA A 30 6.34 7.47 0.23
CA ALA A 30 7.46 7.62 1.15
C ALA A 30 8.61 8.35 0.45
N GLN A 31 9.55 8.86 1.25
CA GLN A 31 10.77 9.50 0.78
C GLN A 31 11.94 9.08 1.66
N GLU A 32 13.03 8.61 1.05
CA GLU A 32 14.20 8.09 1.76
C GLU A 32 15.51 8.46 1.07
N GLN A 33 16.64 8.28 1.75
CA GLN A 33 17.98 8.57 1.17
C GLN A 33 18.52 7.44 0.28
N SER A 34 17.98 6.22 0.35
CA SER A 34 18.35 5.12 -0.53
C SER A 34 17.13 4.47 -1.15
N ARG A 35 17.35 3.79 -2.28
CA ARG A 35 16.30 3.06 -2.99
C ARG A 35 15.77 1.90 -2.15
N GLU A 36 16.64 1.22 -1.42
CA GLU A 36 16.29 0.10 -0.55
C GLU A 36 15.42 0.57 0.61
N ALA A 37 15.83 1.65 1.30
CA ALA A 37 15.04 2.24 2.37
C ALA A 37 13.68 2.70 1.86
N LEU A 38 13.62 3.33 0.68
CA LEU A 38 12.34 3.74 0.08
C LEU A 38 11.40 2.53 -0.09
N LEU A 39 11.90 1.41 -0.58
CA LEU A 39 11.09 0.21 -0.78
C LEU A 39 10.64 -0.41 0.53
N ASP A 40 11.45 -0.33 1.59
CA ASP A 40 11.05 -0.81 2.92
C ASP A 40 9.97 0.09 3.52
N SER A 41 10.17 1.41 3.50
CA SER A 41 9.17 2.39 3.96
C SER A 41 7.86 2.26 3.19
N LEU A 42 7.91 2.14 1.84
CA LEU A 42 6.70 1.94 1.03
C LEU A 42 5.92 0.68 1.40
N ARG A 43 6.60 -0.42 1.74
CA ARG A 43 5.94 -1.64 2.20
C ARG A 43 5.29 -1.45 3.57
N GLU A 44 5.93 -0.72 4.47
CA GLU A 44 5.37 -0.41 5.79
C GLU A 44 4.11 0.44 5.66
N VAL A 45 4.20 1.59 5.00
CA VAL A 45 3.04 2.48 4.83
C VAL A 45 1.91 1.83 4.01
N LEU A 46 2.22 0.95 3.06
CA LEU A 46 1.22 0.19 2.33
C LEU A 46 0.48 -0.79 3.24
N ARG A 47 1.18 -1.52 4.13
CA ARG A 47 0.53 -2.44 5.07
C ARG A 47 -0.42 -1.68 6.00
N GLU A 48 0.04 -0.56 6.54
CA GLU A 48 -0.78 0.29 7.41
C GLU A 48 -2.03 0.82 6.69
N ALA A 49 -1.88 1.31 5.47
CA ALA A 49 -3.01 1.81 4.68
C ALA A 49 -4.03 0.70 4.36
N LEU A 50 -3.57 -0.51 4.03
CA LEU A 50 -4.45 -1.65 3.76
C LEU A 50 -5.19 -2.12 5.02
N GLU A 51 -4.51 -2.15 6.16
CA GLU A 51 -5.11 -2.49 7.45
C GLU A 51 -6.14 -1.45 7.87
N PHE A 52 -5.82 -0.16 7.74
CA PHE A 52 -6.75 0.93 8.03
C PHE A 52 -8.00 0.85 7.15
N ASN A 53 -7.82 0.70 5.83
CA ASN A 53 -8.95 0.56 4.90
C ASN A 53 -9.82 -0.66 5.20
N ARG A 54 -9.22 -1.78 5.60
CA ARG A 54 -9.94 -2.99 6.00
C ARG A 54 -10.77 -2.74 7.27
N GLN A 55 -10.19 -2.09 8.28
CA GLN A 55 -10.89 -1.79 9.53
C GLN A 55 -12.05 -0.82 9.29
N ASP A 56 -11.83 0.27 8.54
CA ASP A 56 -12.87 1.24 8.17
C ASP A 56 -14.03 0.57 7.43
N ALA A 57 -13.74 -0.37 6.52
CA ALA A 57 -14.77 -1.11 5.78
C ALA A 57 -15.58 -2.04 6.70
N LEU A 58 -14.92 -2.73 7.64
CA LEU A 58 -15.58 -3.60 8.61
C LEU A 58 -16.46 -2.79 9.58
N ASP A 59 -15.96 -1.66 10.07
CA ASP A 59 -16.71 -0.77 10.97
C ASP A 59 -17.93 -0.17 10.26
N ALA A 60 -17.80 0.20 8.99
CA ALA A 60 -18.90 0.68 8.17
C ALA A 60 -19.95 -0.40 7.87
N ALA A 61 -19.52 -1.64 7.63
CA ALA A 61 -20.41 -2.76 7.34
C ALA A 61 -21.18 -3.25 8.58
N GLY A 62 -20.52 -3.23 9.75
CA GLY A 62 -21.09 -3.63 11.03
C GLY A 62 -21.18 -5.16 11.23
N PRO A 63 -21.88 -5.60 12.30
CA PRO A 63 -21.95 -7.02 12.66
C PRO A 63 -22.58 -7.90 11.59
N GLY A 64 -22.01 -9.09 11.37
CA GLY A 64 -22.48 -10.04 10.37
C GLY A 64 -21.91 -9.83 8.97
N ALA A 65 -20.92 -8.94 8.80
CA ALA A 65 -20.19 -8.76 7.56
C ALA A 65 -19.46 -10.05 7.12
N GLU A 66 -19.48 -10.32 5.82
CA GLU A 66 -18.73 -11.40 5.17
C GLU A 66 -17.69 -10.78 4.21
N GLU A 67 -16.48 -11.30 4.24
CA GLU A 67 -15.41 -10.88 3.33
C GLU A 67 -15.25 -11.88 2.19
N LEU A 68 -15.37 -11.41 0.94
CA LEU A 68 -15.25 -12.23 -0.27
C LEU A 68 -14.15 -11.68 -1.17
N ALA A 69 -13.29 -12.54 -1.69
CA ALA A 69 -12.24 -12.15 -2.62
C ALA A 69 -12.82 -11.81 -4.00
N LEU A 70 -12.53 -10.61 -4.50
CA LEU A 70 -12.80 -10.22 -5.87
C LEU A 70 -11.54 -10.42 -6.72
N ASN A 71 -11.66 -11.17 -7.80
CA ASN A 71 -10.58 -11.34 -8.79
C ASN A 71 -10.97 -10.54 -10.04
N LEU A 72 -10.06 -9.71 -10.53
CA LEU A 72 -10.22 -8.90 -11.74
C LEU A 72 -9.57 -9.57 -12.96
#